data_AF-A0A1V5NR96-F1
#
_entry.id   AF-A0A1V5NR96-F1
#
_cell.length_a   1.000
_cell.length_b   1.000
_cell.length_c   1.000
_cell.angle_alpha   90.00
_cell.angle_beta   90.00
_cell.angle_gamma   90.00
#
_symmetry.space_group_name_H-M   'P 1'
#
loop_
_entity.id
_entity.type
_entity.pdbx_description
1 polymer ?
#
loop_
_entity_poly.entity_id
_entity_poly.type
_entity_poly.pdbx_seq_one_letter_code
_entity_poly.pdbx_strand_id
1 'polypeptide(L)' 'MKGYECSLCGYLYQPVKGDLLHHVPPCTSFADVLETWECPVCHAPKRFFREQPGEAGEAFFHASLLKKAS' A
#
# COMPACT_ATOMS: atom_id res chain seq x y z
N MET A 1 4.43 -1.45 10.97
CA MET A 1 4.14 -0.26 10.15
C MET A 1 3.01 -0.61 9.20
N LYS A 2 2.04 0.27 9.00
CA LYS A 2 0.87 -0.02 8.17
C LYS A 2 1.12 0.41 6.72
N GLY A 3 0.62 -0.37 5.76
CA GLY A 3 0.68 -0.01 4.33
C GLY A 3 -0.47 0.93 3.98
N TYR A 4 -0.39 1.61 2.84
CA TYR A 4 -1.47 2.47 2.37
C TYR A 4 -1.77 2.21 0.90
N GLU A 5 -3.04 1.98 0.56
CA GLU A 5 -3.45 1.68 -0.81
C GLU A 5 -4.21 2.86 -1.42
N CYS A 6 -3.81 3.25 -2.63
CA CYS A 6 -4.54 4.22 -3.42
C CYS A 6 -5.89 3.66 -3.86
N SER A 7 -6.99 4.24 -3.41
CA SER A 7 -8.35 3.80 -3.76
C SER A 7 -8.73 4.01 -5.23
N LEU A 8 -7.93 4.76 -6.00
CA LEU A 8 -8.19 5.03 -7.41
C LEU A 8 -7.54 4.02 -8.36
N CYS A 9 -6.33 3.57 -8.04
CA CYS A 9 -5.54 2.69 -8.93
C CYS A 9 -5.00 1.42 -8.26
N GLY A 10 -5.17 1.24 -6.95
CA GLY A 10 -4.69 0.07 -6.21
C GLY A 10 -3.19 0.08 -5.89
N TYR A 11 -2.49 1.21 -6.08
CA TYR A 11 -1.07 1.30 -5.72
C TYR A 11 -0.87 1.17 -4.20
N LEU A 12 -0.01 0.25 -3.77
CA LEU A 12 0.32 0.02 -2.36
C LEU A 12 1.63 0.72 -1.98
N TYR A 13 1.52 1.78 -1.19
CA TYR A 13 2.64 2.43 -0.50
C TYR A 13 3.17 1.55 0.63
N GLN A 14 4.46 1.27 0.60
CA GLN A 14 5.18 0.50 1.60
C GLN A 14 6.20 1.40 2.33
N PRO A 15 6.00 1.70 3.62
CA PRO A 15 6.91 2.55 4.39
C PRO A 15 8.37 2.11 4.33
N VAL A 16 8.61 0.79 4.38
CA VAL A 16 9.96 0.20 4.32
C VAL A 16 10.68 0.46 2.99
N LYS A 17 9.92 0.56 1.89
CA LYS A 17 10.46 0.82 0.56
C LYS A 17 10.59 2.32 0.31
N GLY A 18 9.68 3.11 0.86
CA GLY A 18 9.54 4.52 0.51
C GLY A 18 9.23 4.69 -0.98
N ASP A 19 9.59 5.85 -1.51
CA ASP A 19 9.50 6.21 -2.92
C ASP A 19 10.60 7.21 -3.30
N LEU A 20 11.81 6.69 -3.58
CA LEU A 20 13.00 7.49 -3.86
C LEU A 20 12.86 8.39 -5.09
N LEU A 21 12.08 7.96 -6.08
CA LEU A 21 11.84 8.74 -7.30
C LEU A 21 11.03 10.01 -7.02
N HIS A 22 10.20 9.97 -5.98
CA HIS A 22 9.35 11.07 -5.54
C HIS A 22 9.83 11.66 -4.21
N HIS A 23 11.12 11.54 -3.90
CA HIS A 23 11.78 12.12 -2.72
C HIS A 23 11.22 11.64 -1.37
N VAL A 24 10.65 10.43 -1.33
CA VAL A 24 10.24 9.78 -0.08
C VAL A 24 11.29 8.71 0.29
N PRO A 25 12.12 8.93 1.31
CA PRO A 25 13.13 7.94 1.69
C PRO A 25 12.50 6.63 2.22
N PRO A 26 13.24 5.51 2.19
CA PRO A 26 12.81 4.29 2.86
C PRO A 26 12.63 4.51 4.36
N CYS A 27 11.81 3.68 4.98
CA CYS A 27 11.36 3.79 6.37
C CYS A 27 10.58 5.07 6.70
N THR A 28 10.07 5.80 5.71
CA THR A 28 9.15 6.94 5.92
C THR A 28 7.76 6.40 6.19
N SER A 29 7.10 6.87 7.26
CA SER A 29 5.70 6.52 7.49
C SER A 29 4.81 7.32 6.55
N PHE A 30 3.62 6.80 6.20
CA PHE A 30 2.71 7.56 5.35
C PHE A 30 2.27 8.87 6.01
N ALA A 31 2.28 8.99 7.34
CA ALA A 31 2.01 10.25 8.03
C ALA A 31 3.12 11.29 7.77
N ASP A 32 4.38 10.86 7.68
CA ASP A 32 5.54 11.73 7.46
C ASP A 32 5.75 12.14 5.99
N VAL A 33 5.09 11.45 5.04
CA VAL A 33 5.12 11.83 3.63
C VAL A 33 4.52 13.25 3.46
N LEU A 34 5.11 14.08 2.61
CA LEU A 34 4.59 15.43 2.33
C LEU A 34 3.15 15.39 1.79
N GLU A 35 2.31 16.37 2.12
CA GLU A 35 0.94 16.47 1.59
C GLU A 35 0.90 16.69 0.06
N THR A 36 1.97 17.27 -0.49
CA THR A 36 2.16 17.46 -1.93
C THR A 36 2.55 16.18 -2.67
N TRP A 37 2.79 15.08 -1.95
CA TRP A 37 3.08 13.79 -2.59
C TRP A 37 1.81 13.22 -3.22
N GLU A 38 1.97 12.73 -4.43
CA GLU A 38 0.92 12.17 -5.25
C GLU A 38 1.23 10.70 -5.56
N CYS A 39 0.20 9.91 -5.83
CA CYS A 39 0.36 8.52 -6.21
C CYS A 39 1.29 8.41 -7.44
N PRO A 40 2.37 7.62 -7.40
CA PRO A 40 3.34 7.51 -8.50
C PRO A 40 2.76 6.82 -9.75
N VAL A 41 1.56 6.25 -9.64
CA VAL A 41 0.88 5.54 -10.74
C VAL A 41 -0.19 6.42 -11.39
N CYS A 42 -1.00 7.13 -10.60
CA CYS A 42 -2.17 7.85 -11.11
C CYS A 42 -2.22 9.33 -10.75
N HIS A 43 -1.18 9.85 -10.08
CA HIS A 43 -1.07 11.23 -9.60
C HIS A 43 -2.21 11.67 -8.70
N ALA A 44 -2.90 10.72 -8.04
CA ALA A 44 -3.93 11.04 -7.08
C ALA A 44 -3.30 11.63 -5.80
N PRO A 45 -3.89 12.67 -5.20
CA PRO A 45 -3.40 13.23 -3.96
C PRO A 45 -3.52 12.22 -2.81
N LYS A 46 -2.68 12.42 -1.81
CA LYS A 46 -2.53 11.58 -0.61
C LYS A 46 -3.86 11.24 0.11
N ARG A 47 -4.88 12.10 0.01
CA ARG A 47 -6.24 11.88 0.55
C ARG A 47 -6.99 10.66 -0.01
N PHE A 48 -6.59 10.15 -1.18
CA PHE A 48 -7.22 8.96 -1.78
C PHE A 48 -6.60 7.65 -1.30
N PHE A 49 -5.63 7.70 -0.39
CA PHE A 49 -5.03 6.51 0.20
C PHE A 49 -5.79 6.05 1.43
N ARG A 50 -5.97 4.73 1.54
CA ARG A 50 -6.57 4.07 2.70
C ARG A 50 -5.54 3.22 3.40
N GLU A 51 -5.59 3.23 4.72
CA GLU A 51 -4.74 2.39 5.55
C GLU A 51 -5.08 0.91 5.30
N GLN A 52 -4.07 0.12 4.98
CA GLN A 52 -4.17 -1.32 4.89
C GLN A 52 -3.66 -1.93 6.20
N PRO A 53 -4.44 -2.82 6.85
CA PRO A 53 -3.97 -3.54 8.01
C PRO A 53 -2.69 -4.27 7.61
N GLY A 54 -1.59 -3.91 8.26
CA GLY A 54 -0.27 -4.45 7.98
C GLY A 54 -0.15 -5.87 8.51
N GLU A 55 -0.82 -6.80 7.84
CA GLU A 55 -0.64 -8.24 7.96
C GLU A 55 -0.27 -8.73 6.57
N ALA A 56 0.85 -9.43 6.49
CA ALA A 56 1.35 -10.04 5.26
C ALA A 56 0.21 -10.80 4.56
N GLY A 57 0.16 -10.69 3.24
CA GLY A 57 -0.92 -11.20 2.41
C GLY A 57 -1.02 -12.73 2.37
N GLU A 58 -1.50 -13.34 3.46
CA GLU A 58 -1.90 -14.74 3.46
C GLU A 58 -2.98 -15.01 4.51
N ALA A 59 -4.26 -14.75 4.19
CA ALA A 59 -5.35 -15.26 5.02
C ALA A 59 -6.71 -15.48 4.34
N PHE A 60 -6.85 -15.34 3.02
CA PHE A 60 -8.15 -15.60 2.37
C PHE A 60 -8.14 -16.45 1.10
N PHE A 61 -7.02 -16.59 0.39
CA PHE A 61 -7.02 -17.39 -0.86
C PHE A 61 -6.58 -18.85 -0.69
N HIS A 62 -5.83 -19.23 0.36
CA HIS A 62 -5.41 -20.63 0.54
C HIS A 62 -6.48 -21.55 1.18
N ALA A 63 -7.52 -20.98 1.81
CA ALA A 63 -8.64 -21.77 2.35
C ALA A 63 -9.61 -22.29 1.27
N SER A 64 -9.49 -21.83 0.02
CA SER A 64 -10.43 -22.18 -1.06
C SER A 64 -9.92 -23.29 -2.01
N LEU A 65 -8.63 -23.64 -1.96
CA LEU A 65 -8.05 -24.71 -2.81
C LEU A 65 -8.06 -26.11 -2.18
N LEU A 66 -8.31 -26.24 -0.87
CA LEU A 66 -8.41 -27.54 -0.19
C LEU A 66 -9.79 -28.22 -0.30
N LYS A 67 -10.80 -27.57 -0.90
CA LYS A 67 -12.18 -28.11 -1.01
C LYS A 67 -12.55 -28.69 -2.38
N LYS A 68 -11.61 -28.81 -3.32
CA LYS A 68 -11.87 -29.40 -4.66
C LYS A 68 -11.26 -30.79 -4.88
N ALA A 69 -10.82 -31.44 -3.81
CA ALA A 69 -10.45 -32.85 -3.82
C ALA A 69 -11.43 -33.64 -2.94
N SER A 70 -12.65 -33.84 -3.44
CA SER A 70 -13.52 -34.95 -3.06
C SER A 70 -14.61 -35.16 -4.10
#